data_AF-A0A399R8N3-F1
#
_entry.id   AF-A0A399R8N3-F1
#
_cell.length_a   1.000
_cell.length_b   1.000
_cell.length_c   1.000
_cell.angle_alpha   90.00
_cell.angle_beta   90.00
_cell.angle_gamma   90.00
#
_symmetry.space_group_name_H-M   'P 1'
#
loop_
_entity.id
_entity.type
_entity.pdbx_description
1 polymer ?
#
loop_
_entity_poly.entity_id
_entity_poly.type
_entity_poly.pdbx_seq_one_letter_code
_entity_poly.pdbx_strand_id
1 'polypeptide(L)'
;MMPAGSRSWGQSMASSLFRKLALAAACIALPFWSHVTAEEAPVVDEVAQSEQADEPKEPPEPIAEPASAGGDAAREPVAASVSAWMDRPQLRLPEDYPDRTRILRGDVDPYEVFWEVPESWAVRGGMYAEYDTLEAYGRMREAAARDGVHLVILSAFRSFRHQRFIWENKWQDRHERLSGVSARDIALNIMRYSAMPGTSRHHWGTEVDLNAFNNAYFDTPEGRPVYDWLQSHAAEYGFCEVYSARASGRRVGYEPERWHWSYIPTASRYLAAYVEADEAAPHGFAGDEAVPDIEWLSEFVLGINPDCLWDASQAGDGRSLPAPLILSKVDEAAERSAPDEQPLLDGGQCIPEGWTHDILLRWKESGFPLTEGEGAAGYLAMLEHCLADPNPDIRDGIAYEGISGILRSEHAEEAELRELRQSLLARLADTESDPLGFSRPFAALALAEVARTDRTSPWMSQGERRTLLAAGADYTANVRDYRGFVEGEGWRHGVAHGADLLMQLSLNPEIGEGEAFMIAKAVFDAIGAIEAPVFSFEEPQRLARPILFLVQRGLLTEEQIAIWMEVLADPAPHDSWQDALQDDEAAARRENIRAFATILLETAQSREARDLDAVVTGAEHLLNRVP
;
A
#
# COMPACT_ATOMS: atom_id res chain seq x y z
N MET A 1 -47.26 -38.73 25.14
CA MET A 1 -46.19 -39.51 24.48
C MET A 1 -46.15 -39.12 23.02
N MET A 2 -45.02 -38.56 22.57
CA MET A 2 -44.56 -38.43 21.16
C MET A 2 -44.46 -39.81 20.46
N PRO A 3 -44.13 -39.95 19.14
CA PRO A 3 -43.69 -38.95 18.13
C PRO A 3 -44.53 -38.97 16.81
N ALA A 4 -44.63 -37.91 16.01
CA ALA A 4 -43.67 -37.15 15.17
C ALA A 4 -43.30 -37.84 13.84
N GLY A 5 -43.61 -37.15 12.73
CA GLY A 5 -43.37 -37.60 11.35
C GLY A 5 -42.34 -36.72 10.63
N SER A 6 -41.79 -37.25 9.54
CA SER A 6 -40.93 -36.55 8.59
C SER A 6 -41.36 -36.85 7.15
N ARG A 7 -41.50 -35.80 6.34
CA ARG A 7 -41.51 -35.87 4.87
C ARG A 7 -40.58 -34.79 4.35
N SER A 8 -39.53 -35.20 3.67
CA SER A 8 -38.55 -34.35 3.00
C SER A 8 -39.09 -33.86 1.66
N TRP A 9 -39.00 -32.55 1.43
CA TRP A 9 -39.08 -31.92 0.11
C TRP A 9 -38.05 -30.79 0.10
N GLY A 10 -37.00 -30.91 -0.72
CA GLY A 10 -35.97 -29.87 -0.85
C GLY A 10 -34.57 -30.36 -1.21
N GLN A 11 -34.41 -31.23 -2.21
CA GLN A 11 -33.07 -31.64 -2.71
C GLN A 11 -32.97 -31.81 -4.25
N SER A 12 -33.98 -31.39 -5.01
CA SER A 12 -34.09 -31.79 -6.44
C SER A 12 -33.71 -30.71 -7.48
N MET A 13 -33.37 -29.48 -7.11
CA MET A 13 -32.94 -28.46 -8.11
C MET A 13 -31.44 -28.17 -8.10
N ALA A 14 -30.77 -28.20 -6.95
CA ALA A 14 -29.33 -27.96 -6.84
C ALA A 14 -28.48 -29.05 -7.53
N SER A 15 -28.95 -30.30 -7.53
CA SER A 15 -28.22 -31.44 -8.13
C SER A 15 -28.24 -31.47 -9.67
N SER A 16 -29.20 -30.78 -10.30
CA SER A 16 -29.31 -30.72 -11.77
C SER A 16 -28.43 -29.62 -12.38
N LEU A 17 -28.15 -28.54 -11.65
CA LEU A 17 -27.27 -27.46 -12.10
C LEU A 17 -25.79 -27.83 -11.94
N PHE A 18 -25.42 -28.48 -10.83
CA PHE A 18 -24.05 -28.97 -10.60
C PHE A 18 -23.58 -30.00 -11.64
N ARG A 19 -24.50 -30.83 -12.18
CA ARG A 19 -24.16 -31.80 -13.25
C ARG A 19 -23.92 -31.16 -14.61
N LYS A 20 -24.47 -29.97 -14.90
CA LYS A 20 -24.25 -29.29 -16.19
C LYS A 20 -22.91 -28.54 -16.22
N LEU A 21 -22.43 -28.04 -15.08
CA LEU A 21 -21.12 -27.40 -14.96
C LEU A 21 -19.96 -28.41 -14.84
N ALA A 22 -20.16 -29.54 -14.15
CA ALA A 22 -19.12 -30.58 -14.06
C ALA A 22 -18.80 -31.27 -15.40
N LEU A 23 -19.75 -31.29 -16.35
CA LEU A 23 -19.50 -31.84 -17.69
C LEU A 23 -18.71 -30.90 -18.62
N ALA A 24 -18.64 -29.60 -18.32
CA ALA A 24 -17.81 -28.66 -19.08
C ALA A 24 -16.33 -28.66 -18.62
N ALA A 25 -16.07 -29.03 -17.36
CA ALA A 25 -14.72 -29.07 -16.79
C ALA A 25 -13.95 -30.39 -17.04
N ALA A 26 -14.62 -31.45 -17.50
CA ALA A 26 -14.01 -32.79 -17.64
C ALA A 26 -13.32 -33.06 -18.99
N CYS A 27 -13.13 -32.06 -19.85
CA CYS A 27 -12.50 -32.26 -21.18
C CYS A 27 -11.12 -31.63 -21.38
N ILE A 28 -10.44 -31.13 -20.34
CA ILE A 28 -9.05 -30.66 -20.47
C ILE A 28 -8.18 -31.29 -19.38
N ALA A 29 -8.00 -32.60 -19.46
CA ALA A 29 -6.85 -33.29 -18.89
C ALA A 29 -6.66 -34.58 -19.67
N LEU A 30 -5.69 -34.61 -20.60
CA LEU A 30 -4.82 -35.74 -20.95
C LEU A 30 -3.82 -35.29 -22.07
N PRO A 31 -2.61 -35.88 -22.13
CA PRO A 31 -1.46 -35.32 -22.84
C PRO A 31 -1.43 -35.65 -24.35
N PHE A 32 -0.77 -34.76 -25.11
CA PHE A 32 -0.53 -34.86 -26.55
C PHE A 32 0.36 -36.06 -26.93
N TRP A 33 -0.10 -36.88 -27.89
CA TRP A 33 0.73 -37.49 -28.95
C TRP A 33 -0.12 -37.78 -30.21
N SER A 34 0.34 -37.20 -31.33
CA SER A 34 0.22 -37.60 -32.75
C SER A 34 -1.13 -37.62 -33.53
N HIS A 35 -1.10 -36.84 -34.63
CA HIS A 35 -1.66 -37.08 -35.98
C HIS A 35 -3.16 -36.83 -36.34
N VAL A 36 -3.34 -35.79 -37.19
CA VAL A 36 -3.95 -35.82 -38.55
C VAL A 36 -5.49 -35.69 -38.74
N THR A 37 -5.81 -34.63 -39.52
CA THR A 37 -6.91 -34.31 -40.49
C THR A 37 -8.37 -34.08 -40.08
N ALA A 38 -8.75 -32.80 -40.27
CA ALA A 38 -9.88 -32.23 -41.03
C ALA A 38 -11.13 -33.06 -41.39
N GLU A 39 -12.31 -32.51 -41.08
CA GLU A 39 -13.45 -32.41 -42.01
C GLU A 39 -14.50 -31.35 -41.58
N GLU A 40 -15.25 -30.84 -42.56
CA GLU A 40 -16.06 -29.61 -42.58
C GLU A 40 -17.52 -29.75 -42.04
N ALA A 41 -18.06 -28.63 -41.53
CA ALA A 41 -19.42 -28.06 -41.71
C ALA A 41 -20.69 -28.89 -41.30
N PRO A 42 -21.91 -28.31 -41.10
CA PRO A 42 -22.38 -27.02 -41.62
C PRO A 42 -23.24 -26.10 -40.72
N VAL A 43 -23.33 -24.89 -41.27
CA VAL A 43 -24.24 -23.74 -41.10
C VAL A 43 -25.72 -24.10 -41.00
N VAL A 44 -26.47 -23.33 -40.19
CA VAL A 44 -27.88 -23.00 -40.46
C VAL A 44 -28.12 -21.51 -40.16
N ASP A 45 -28.66 -20.82 -41.16
CA ASP A 45 -29.02 -19.40 -41.24
C ASP A 45 -30.38 -19.05 -40.59
N GLU A 46 -30.63 -17.73 -40.56
CA GLU A 46 -31.92 -17.00 -40.54
C GLU A 46 -32.55 -16.71 -39.16
N VAL A 47 -33.14 -15.53 -38.85
CA VAL A 47 -33.50 -14.28 -39.56
C VAL A 47 -33.93 -13.30 -38.42
N ALA A 48 -33.32 -12.12 -38.30
CA ALA A 48 -33.79 -10.79 -38.73
C ALA A 48 -34.97 -10.12 -37.97
N GLN A 49 -34.69 -8.87 -37.56
CA GLN A 49 -35.56 -7.67 -37.50
C GLN A 49 -36.48 -7.45 -36.28
N SER A 50 -36.23 -6.38 -35.52
CA SER A 50 -36.77 -5.05 -35.87
C SER A 50 -36.22 -3.95 -34.96
N GLU A 51 -35.67 -2.91 -35.58
CA GLU A 51 -35.42 -1.60 -34.97
C GLU A 51 -36.70 -0.76 -35.05
N GLN A 52 -37.02 -0.06 -33.97
CA GLN A 52 -37.89 1.12 -34.02
C GLN A 52 -37.27 2.20 -33.13
N ALA A 53 -36.73 3.21 -33.78
CA ALA A 53 -36.31 4.47 -33.19
C ALA A 53 -37.55 5.33 -32.90
N ASP A 54 -37.57 5.99 -31.74
CA ASP A 54 -38.47 7.10 -31.44
C ASP A 54 -37.64 8.27 -30.88
N GLU A 55 -37.88 9.46 -31.42
CA GLU A 55 -37.20 10.73 -31.15
C GLU A 55 -37.59 11.34 -29.78
N PRO A 56 -36.80 12.30 -29.25
CA PRO A 56 -36.81 12.65 -27.82
C PRO A 56 -37.98 13.55 -27.41
N LYS A 57 -38.62 13.23 -26.29
CA LYS A 57 -39.51 14.16 -25.56
C LYS A 57 -38.69 15.11 -24.68
N GLU A 58 -39.05 16.40 -24.72
CA GLU A 58 -38.50 17.47 -23.89
C GLU A 58 -38.47 17.13 -22.38
N PRO A 59 -37.49 17.66 -21.62
CA PRO A 59 -37.29 17.32 -20.22
C PRO A 59 -38.35 17.97 -19.31
N PRO A 60 -38.82 17.27 -18.25
CA PRO A 60 -39.62 17.89 -17.20
C PRO A 60 -38.77 18.76 -16.26
N GLU A 61 -39.41 19.79 -15.72
CA GLU A 61 -38.85 20.85 -14.86
C GLU A 61 -38.11 20.36 -13.60
N PRO A 62 -37.09 21.12 -13.11
CA PRO A 62 -36.29 20.71 -11.98
C PRO A 62 -37.09 20.73 -10.66
N ILE A 63 -36.96 19.65 -9.91
CA ILE A 63 -37.55 19.46 -8.59
C ILE A 63 -36.77 20.29 -7.55
N ALA A 64 -37.54 20.94 -6.68
CA ALA A 64 -37.18 21.98 -5.73
C ALA A 64 -36.01 21.65 -4.76
N GLU A 65 -35.25 22.70 -4.44
CA GLU A 65 -34.24 22.77 -3.38
C GLU A 65 -34.81 22.31 -2.02
N PRO A 66 -34.03 21.57 -1.20
CA PRO A 66 -34.43 21.28 0.16
C PRO A 66 -34.38 22.56 1.00
N ALA A 67 -35.47 22.78 1.73
CA ALA A 67 -35.78 23.97 2.50
C ALA A 67 -34.69 24.37 3.49
N SER A 68 -34.48 25.68 3.56
CA SER A 68 -33.72 26.41 4.56
C SER A 68 -34.11 26.00 5.99
N ALA A 69 -33.21 25.29 6.69
CA ALA A 69 -33.19 25.29 8.14
C ALA A 69 -32.52 26.58 8.61
N GLY A 70 -33.31 27.65 8.70
CA GLY A 70 -32.96 28.84 9.45
C GLY A 70 -32.89 28.51 10.94
N GLY A 71 -31.67 28.51 11.48
CA GLY A 71 -31.39 28.43 12.90
C GLY A 71 -29.96 28.91 13.12
N ASP A 72 -29.81 30.17 13.52
CA ASP A 72 -28.57 30.74 14.06
C ASP A 72 -28.17 29.96 15.32
N ALA A 73 -27.52 28.81 15.14
CA ALA A 73 -26.59 28.28 16.12
C ALA A 73 -25.24 28.89 15.76
N ALA A 74 -24.86 29.94 16.51
CA ALA A 74 -23.57 30.60 16.39
C ALA A 74 -22.47 29.54 16.28
N ARG A 75 -21.83 29.45 15.11
CA ARG A 75 -20.51 28.83 15.01
C ARG A 75 -19.61 29.62 15.94
N GLU A 76 -19.15 28.99 17.03
CA GLU A 76 -18.17 29.63 17.87
C GLU A 76 -16.94 29.99 17.01
N PRO A 77 -16.46 31.24 17.09
CA PRO A 77 -15.20 31.59 16.44
C PRO A 77 -14.07 30.81 17.12
N VAL A 78 -13.10 30.37 16.31
CA VAL A 78 -11.86 29.65 16.71
C VAL A 78 -11.18 30.26 17.96
N ALA A 79 -11.34 31.56 18.18
CA ALA A 79 -10.84 32.26 19.36
C ALA A 79 -11.39 31.73 20.71
N ALA A 80 -12.60 31.15 20.75
CA ALA A 80 -13.23 30.70 21.99
C ALA A 80 -12.57 29.43 22.56
N SER A 81 -12.27 28.42 21.71
CA SER A 81 -11.55 27.21 22.13
C SER A 81 -10.08 27.47 22.43
N VAL A 82 -9.48 28.45 21.75
CA VAL A 82 -8.09 28.90 21.97
C VAL A 82 -7.94 29.65 23.30
N SER A 83 -8.98 30.37 23.76
CA SER A 83 -8.89 31.16 25.01
C SER A 83 -8.74 30.31 26.27
N ALA A 84 -9.21 29.06 26.25
CA ALA A 84 -9.05 28.10 27.35
C ALA A 84 -7.58 27.66 27.55
N TRP A 85 -6.71 27.91 26.57
CA TRP A 85 -5.30 27.50 26.57
C TRP A 85 -4.36 28.51 27.26
N MET A 86 -4.86 29.69 27.66
CA MET A 86 -4.03 30.82 28.10
C MET A 86 -3.58 30.79 29.57
N ASP A 87 -4.04 29.82 30.37
CA ASP A 87 -3.74 29.73 31.82
C ASP A 87 -2.57 28.78 32.19
N ARG A 88 -1.96 28.08 31.21
CA ARG A 88 -0.79 27.21 31.45
C ARG A 88 0.53 27.93 31.15
N PRO A 89 1.62 27.68 31.92
CA PRO A 89 2.95 28.17 31.57
C PRO A 89 3.31 27.67 30.17
N GLN A 90 3.64 28.59 29.29
CA GLN A 90 4.04 28.26 27.92
C GLN A 90 5.51 27.86 27.92
N LEU A 91 5.78 26.62 28.34
CA LEU A 91 7.07 25.98 28.11
C LEU A 91 7.13 25.70 26.60
N ARG A 92 7.82 26.57 25.86
CA ARG A 92 7.83 26.54 24.38
C ARG A 92 9.12 25.91 23.86
N LEU A 93 10.19 25.97 24.64
CA LEU A 93 11.55 25.74 24.17
C LEU A 93 12.32 24.84 25.12
N PRO A 94 13.32 24.08 24.63
CA PRO A 94 14.07 23.13 25.46
C PRO A 94 14.62 23.74 26.76
N GLU A 95 15.07 24.98 26.75
CA GLU A 95 15.61 25.68 27.92
C GLU A 95 14.55 26.07 28.97
N ASP A 96 13.27 26.09 28.60
CA ASP A 96 12.18 26.42 29.52
C ASP A 96 11.87 25.22 30.44
N TYR A 97 12.22 24.00 30.02
CA TYR A 97 11.90 22.77 30.74
C TYR A 97 12.86 22.54 31.91
N PRO A 98 12.36 22.16 33.11
CA PRO A 98 13.21 21.88 34.27
C PRO A 98 14.24 20.77 34.04
N ASP A 99 13.90 19.80 33.18
CA ASP A 99 14.80 18.71 32.77
C ASP A 99 14.89 18.68 31.24
N ARG A 100 15.89 19.40 30.72
CA ARG A 100 16.16 19.53 29.28
C ARG A 100 16.37 18.17 28.60
N THR A 101 17.05 17.25 29.26
CA THR A 101 17.37 15.94 28.67
C THR A 101 16.12 15.09 28.52
N ARG A 102 15.20 15.12 29.50
CA ARG A 102 13.94 14.38 29.42
C ARG A 102 13.05 14.87 28.29
N ILE A 103 12.91 16.18 28.11
CA ILE A 103 12.10 16.71 27.00
C ILE A 103 12.73 16.40 25.63
N LEU A 104 14.06 16.51 25.50
CA LEU A 104 14.77 16.22 24.25
C LEU A 104 14.61 14.77 23.79
N ARG A 105 14.52 13.82 24.74
CA ARG A 105 14.31 12.40 24.49
C ARG A 105 12.84 11.97 24.51
N GLY A 106 11.91 12.88 24.77
CA GLY A 106 10.48 12.60 24.90
C GLY A 106 10.12 11.78 26.15
N ASP A 107 10.97 11.73 27.17
CA ASP A 107 10.69 11.08 28.47
C ASP A 107 9.88 12.00 29.39
N VAL A 108 8.73 12.44 28.89
CA VAL A 108 7.81 13.38 29.55
C VAL A 108 6.38 12.88 29.43
N ASP A 109 5.53 13.27 30.38
CA ASP A 109 4.08 13.12 30.23
C ASP A 109 3.58 14.25 29.31
N PRO A 110 2.98 13.93 28.14
CA PRO A 110 2.53 14.95 27.21
C PRO A 110 1.52 15.93 27.81
N TYR A 111 0.72 15.49 28.79
CA TYR A 111 -0.26 16.37 29.44
C TYR A 111 0.40 17.51 30.24
N GLU A 112 1.66 17.33 30.65
CA GLU A 112 2.41 18.32 31.42
C GLU A 112 3.10 19.37 30.53
N VAL A 113 3.38 19.02 29.27
CA VAL A 113 4.29 19.80 28.41
C VAL A 113 3.71 20.23 27.06
N PHE A 114 2.67 19.55 26.58
CA PHE A 114 2.09 19.75 25.25
C PHE A 114 0.57 20.00 25.33
N TRP A 115 0.00 20.42 24.20
CA TRP A 115 -1.42 20.70 24.04
C TRP A 115 -2.10 19.55 23.31
N GLU A 116 -3.27 19.18 23.78
CA GLU A 116 -4.08 18.16 23.12
C GLU A 116 -4.54 18.67 21.75
N VAL A 117 -4.30 17.86 20.72
CA VAL A 117 -4.76 18.11 19.36
C VAL A 117 -6.29 17.94 19.35
N PRO A 118 -7.07 18.92 18.85
CA PRO A 118 -8.51 18.79 18.76
C PRO A 118 -8.92 17.52 18.00
N GLU A 119 -9.89 16.77 18.52
CA GLU A 119 -10.32 15.51 17.88
C GLU A 119 -10.77 15.70 16.42
N SER A 120 -11.38 16.85 16.11
CA SER A 120 -11.79 17.19 14.73
C SER A 120 -10.63 17.42 13.74
N TRP A 121 -9.39 17.46 14.23
CA TRP A 121 -8.18 17.68 13.43
C TRP A 121 -7.38 16.39 13.23
N ALA A 122 -7.71 15.32 13.97
CA ALA A 122 -6.96 14.08 14.00
C ALA A 122 -7.87 12.87 13.80
N VAL A 123 -7.29 11.72 13.48
CA VAL A 123 -8.06 10.46 13.35
C VAL A 123 -8.53 9.88 14.69
N ARG A 124 -8.00 10.38 15.81
CA ARG A 124 -8.43 10.05 17.18
C ARG A 124 -8.02 11.14 18.16
N GLY A 125 -8.72 11.22 19.29
CA GLY A 125 -8.32 12.05 20.44
C GLY A 125 -7.08 11.53 21.18
N GLY A 126 -6.61 12.28 22.17
CA GLY A 126 -5.44 11.93 22.98
C GLY A 126 -4.09 12.07 22.27
N MET A 127 -4.03 12.80 21.16
CA MET A 127 -2.77 13.24 20.55
C MET A 127 -2.36 14.59 21.12
N TYR A 128 -1.05 14.85 21.17
CA TYR A 128 -0.53 16.10 21.71
C TYR A 128 0.50 16.72 20.76
N ALA A 129 0.61 18.03 20.76
CA ALA A 129 1.60 18.77 19.99
C ALA A 129 2.09 20.01 20.77
N GLU A 130 3.24 20.52 20.36
CA GLU A 130 3.73 21.82 20.83
C GLU A 130 2.76 22.93 20.41
N TYR A 131 2.64 23.97 21.23
CA TYR A 131 1.61 25.00 21.08
C TYR A 131 1.71 25.76 19.75
N ASP A 132 2.89 26.29 19.43
CA ASP A 132 3.10 27.09 18.21
C ASP A 132 2.93 26.20 16.96
N THR A 133 3.33 24.92 17.06
CA THR A 133 3.08 23.89 16.06
C THR A 133 1.57 23.68 15.83
N LEU A 134 0.78 23.53 16.90
CA LEU A 134 -0.66 23.32 16.82
C LEU A 134 -1.39 24.55 16.27
N GLU A 135 -0.95 25.75 16.67
CA GLU A 135 -1.49 27.01 16.17
C GLU A 135 -1.21 27.17 14.66
N ALA A 136 0.04 26.91 14.24
CA ALA A 136 0.44 26.95 12.84
C ALA A 136 -0.32 25.91 12.01
N TYR A 137 -0.47 24.70 12.53
CA TYR A 137 -1.25 23.64 11.88
C TYR A 137 -2.71 24.03 11.69
N GLY A 138 -3.33 24.66 12.70
CA GLY A 138 -4.70 25.17 12.61
C GLY A 138 -4.87 26.14 11.43
N ARG A 139 -3.95 27.11 11.28
CA ARG A 139 -3.95 28.05 10.15
C ARG A 139 -3.73 27.35 8.81
N MET A 140 -2.79 26.41 8.74
CA MET A 140 -2.49 25.63 7.53
C MET A 140 -3.70 24.80 7.08
N ARG A 141 -4.34 24.09 8.02
CA ARG A 141 -5.54 23.27 7.77
C ARG A 141 -6.71 24.12 7.28
N GLU A 142 -6.93 25.29 7.85
CA GLU A 142 -7.99 26.21 7.39
C GLU A 142 -7.74 26.75 5.99
N ALA A 143 -6.48 27.00 5.63
CA ALA A 143 -6.11 27.38 4.28
C ALA A 143 -6.31 26.24 3.28
N ALA A 144 -5.82 25.05 3.60
CA ALA A 144 -6.05 23.85 2.80
C ALA A 144 -7.54 23.61 2.55
N ALA A 145 -8.37 23.74 3.60
CA ALA A 145 -9.80 23.54 3.49
C ALA A 145 -10.49 24.57 2.57
N ARG A 146 -9.98 25.82 2.50
CA ARG A 146 -10.48 26.83 1.54
C ARG A 146 -10.17 26.48 0.10
N ASP A 147 -9.11 25.72 -0.13
CA ASP A 147 -8.68 25.24 -1.45
C ASP A 147 -9.24 23.84 -1.77
N GLY A 148 -10.13 23.30 -0.92
CA GLY A 148 -10.75 21.98 -1.11
C GLY A 148 -9.88 20.81 -0.67
N VAL A 149 -8.79 21.05 0.05
CA VAL A 149 -7.86 20.03 0.57
C VAL A 149 -8.14 19.78 2.04
N HIS A 150 -8.38 18.52 2.41
CA HIS A 150 -8.65 18.12 3.79
C HIS A 150 -7.41 17.50 4.44
N LEU A 151 -6.81 18.24 5.38
CA LEU A 151 -5.69 17.75 6.19
C LEU A 151 -6.18 17.10 7.48
N VAL A 152 -5.64 15.93 7.80
CA VAL A 152 -5.94 15.19 9.05
C VAL A 152 -4.66 14.65 9.67
N ILE A 153 -4.49 14.83 10.98
CA ILE A 153 -3.35 14.32 11.74
C ILE A 153 -3.55 12.83 12.06
N LEU A 154 -2.59 12.00 11.65
CA LEU A 154 -2.49 10.59 12.01
C LEU A 154 -1.64 10.35 13.26
N SER A 155 -0.63 11.20 13.47
CA SER A 155 0.33 11.11 14.57
C SER A 155 0.98 12.48 14.79
N ALA A 156 1.31 12.77 16.05
CA ALA A 156 1.95 14.00 16.50
C ALA A 156 3.01 13.65 17.58
N PHE A 157 2.96 14.21 18.79
CA PHE A 157 3.92 13.84 19.83
C PHE A 157 3.95 12.33 20.12
N ARG A 158 5.17 11.79 20.23
CA ARG A 158 5.43 10.43 20.72
C ARG A 158 6.36 10.49 21.92
N SER A 159 5.97 9.88 23.02
CA SER A 159 6.86 9.73 24.19
C SER A 159 7.98 8.73 23.93
N PHE A 160 9.04 8.79 24.73
CA PHE A 160 10.12 7.80 24.72
C PHE A 160 9.56 6.38 24.85
N ARG A 161 8.62 6.18 25.78
CA ARG A 161 7.96 4.88 25.99
C ARG A 161 7.22 4.39 24.75
N HIS A 162 6.50 5.28 24.05
CA HIS A 162 5.80 4.93 22.82
C HIS A 162 6.80 4.56 21.71
N GLN A 163 7.82 5.39 21.50
CA GLN A 163 8.85 5.10 20.49
C GLN A 163 9.62 3.81 20.80
N ARG A 164 9.89 3.55 22.09
CA ARG A 164 10.50 2.30 22.55
C ARG A 164 9.64 1.10 22.25
N PHE A 165 8.32 1.18 22.46
CA PHE A 165 7.43 0.08 22.08
C PHE A 165 7.48 -0.22 20.58
N ILE A 166 7.45 0.81 19.73
CA ILE A 166 7.58 0.66 18.27
C ILE A 166 8.94 0.01 17.91
N TRP A 167 10.02 0.53 18.49
CA TRP A 167 11.37 0.03 18.25
C TRP A 167 11.54 -1.41 18.74
N GLU A 168 11.14 -1.73 19.97
CA GLU A 168 11.36 -3.04 20.57
C GLU A 168 10.55 -4.13 19.87
N ASN A 169 9.34 -3.83 19.38
CA ASN A 169 8.60 -4.77 18.53
C ASN A 169 9.39 -5.10 17.25
N LYS A 170 9.94 -4.09 16.58
CA LYS A 170 10.81 -4.27 15.41
C LYS A 170 12.08 -5.03 15.78
N TRP A 171 12.73 -4.67 16.88
CA TRP A 171 13.98 -5.28 17.33
C TRP A 171 13.82 -6.76 17.64
N GLN A 172 12.81 -7.12 18.45
CA GLN A 172 12.57 -8.52 18.80
C GLN A 172 12.27 -9.34 17.54
N ASP A 173 11.42 -8.83 16.65
CA ASP A 173 11.12 -9.48 15.39
C ASP A 173 12.39 -9.75 14.55
N ARG A 174 13.24 -8.74 14.34
CA ARG A 174 14.49 -8.92 13.59
C ARG A 174 15.47 -9.84 14.28
N HIS A 175 15.65 -9.68 15.58
CA HIS A 175 16.62 -10.45 16.36
C HIS A 175 16.25 -11.94 16.38
N GLU A 176 14.96 -12.28 16.37
CA GLU A 176 14.48 -13.67 16.27
C GLU A 176 14.68 -14.26 14.87
N ARG A 177 14.47 -13.45 13.82
CA ARG A 177 14.44 -13.92 12.42
C ARG A 177 15.80 -13.89 11.73
N LEU A 178 16.69 -13.00 12.15
CA LEU A 178 18.01 -12.76 11.56
C LEU A 178 19.12 -13.34 12.45
N SER A 179 19.08 -14.65 12.69
CA SER A 179 20.08 -15.31 13.53
C SER A 179 21.50 -15.15 12.95
N GLY A 180 22.42 -14.56 13.72
CA GLY A 180 23.81 -14.35 13.32
C GLY A 180 24.11 -12.97 12.72
N VAL A 181 23.11 -12.11 12.57
CA VAL A 181 23.29 -10.70 12.17
C VAL A 181 23.69 -9.86 13.39
N SER A 182 24.58 -8.87 13.19
CA SER A 182 25.06 -8.03 14.29
C SER A 182 23.97 -7.11 14.83
N ALA A 183 24.07 -6.73 16.10
CA ALA A 183 23.17 -5.76 16.72
C ALA A 183 23.14 -4.43 15.95
N ARG A 184 24.30 -4.01 15.43
CA ARG A 184 24.47 -2.84 14.56
C ARG A 184 23.61 -2.93 13.31
N ASP A 185 23.68 -4.05 12.59
CA ASP A 185 22.99 -4.19 11.31
C ASP A 185 21.47 -4.35 11.50
N ILE A 186 21.04 -4.99 12.59
CA ILE A 186 19.64 -5.02 13.00
C ILE A 186 19.14 -3.59 13.27
N ALA A 187 19.89 -2.81 14.05
CA ALA A 187 19.53 -1.43 14.34
C ALA A 187 19.46 -0.58 13.06
N LEU A 188 20.45 -0.67 12.17
CA LEU A 188 20.44 0.04 10.88
C LEU A 188 19.25 -0.35 10.01
N ASN A 189 18.87 -1.63 9.95
CA ASN A 189 17.67 -2.10 9.23
C ASN A 189 16.40 -1.40 9.74
N ILE A 190 16.25 -1.28 11.06
CA ILE A 190 15.11 -0.61 11.68
C ILE A 190 15.15 0.91 11.44
N MET A 191 16.34 1.51 11.54
CA MET A 191 16.56 2.94 11.40
C MET A 191 16.29 3.48 9.99
N ARG A 192 16.06 2.62 9.00
CA ARG A 192 15.59 3.08 7.67
C ARG A 192 14.20 3.72 7.72
N TYR A 193 13.33 3.23 8.60
CA TYR A 193 11.94 3.70 8.69
C TYR A 193 11.52 4.14 10.11
N SER A 194 12.34 3.86 11.13
CA SER A 194 11.96 4.15 12.51
C SER A 194 13.13 4.67 13.31
N ALA A 195 12.94 5.84 13.93
CA ALA A 195 13.91 6.40 14.83
C ALA A 195 14.16 5.52 16.06
N MET A 196 15.41 5.54 16.55
CA MET A 196 15.75 5.00 17.86
C MET A 196 14.96 5.74 18.94
N PRO A 197 14.56 5.07 20.03
CA PRO A 197 13.96 5.74 21.16
C PRO A 197 14.89 6.82 21.72
N GLY A 198 14.39 8.06 21.79
CA GLY A 198 15.17 9.23 22.19
C GLY A 198 15.78 10.01 21.04
N THR A 199 15.71 9.55 19.78
CA THR A 199 16.20 10.30 18.59
C THR A 199 15.08 10.79 17.67
N SER A 200 13.83 10.39 17.91
CA SER A 200 12.69 10.80 17.08
C SER A 200 12.38 12.28 17.27
N ARG A 201 12.17 13.01 16.17
CA ARG A 201 11.72 14.40 16.21
C ARG A 201 10.31 14.56 16.77
N HIS A 202 9.47 13.52 16.70
CA HIS A 202 8.16 13.49 17.35
C HIS A 202 8.23 13.67 18.87
N HIS A 203 9.39 13.41 19.49
CA HIS A 203 9.60 13.70 20.91
C HIS A 203 9.46 15.19 21.24
N TRP A 204 9.63 16.07 20.25
CA TRP A 204 9.60 17.51 20.46
C TRP A 204 8.20 18.10 20.31
N GLY A 205 7.22 17.29 19.90
CA GLY A 205 5.84 17.75 19.65
C GLY A 205 5.71 18.68 18.43
N THR A 206 6.76 18.81 17.62
CA THR A 206 6.82 19.72 16.46
C THR A 206 6.52 19.04 15.13
N GLU A 207 6.31 17.73 15.15
CA GLU A 207 6.06 16.90 13.98
C GLU A 207 4.57 16.54 13.87
N VAL A 208 4.04 16.54 12.64
CA VAL A 208 2.72 16.00 12.32
C VAL A 208 2.82 15.03 11.14
N ASP A 209 2.22 13.85 11.29
CA ASP A 209 2.04 12.88 10.20
C ASP A 209 0.64 13.07 9.62
N LEU A 210 0.52 13.34 8.32
CA LEU A 210 -0.73 13.77 7.68
C LEU A 210 -1.30 12.72 6.72
N ASN A 211 -2.62 12.51 6.78
CA ASN A 211 -3.47 11.78 5.83
C ASN A 211 -3.18 10.28 5.60
N ALA A 212 -1.94 9.83 5.39
CA ALA A 212 -1.59 8.41 5.20
C ALA A 212 -0.15 8.11 5.62
N PHE A 213 0.13 6.93 6.20
CA PHE A 213 1.50 6.47 6.51
C PHE A 213 2.18 5.72 5.35
N ASN A 214 1.66 5.84 4.13
CA ASN A 214 2.21 5.16 2.98
C ASN A 214 2.35 6.13 1.81
N ASN A 215 3.46 6.01 1.08
CA ASN A 215 3.76 6.94 0.00
C ASN A 215 2.76 6.77 -1.15
N ALA A 216 2.31 5.55 -1.44
CA ALA A 216 1.42 5.25 -2.57
C ALA A 216 0.10 6.03 -2.54
N TYR A 217 -0.43 6.35 -1.34
CA TYR A 217 -1.61 7.19 -1.17
C TYR A 217 -1.45 8.54 -1.88
N PHE A 218 -0.28 9.17 -1.80
CA PHE A 218 -0.04 10.49 -2.37
C PHE A 218 0.11 10.48 -3.91
N ASP A 219 0.00 9.30 -4.54
CA ASP A 219 -0.10 9.14 -5.99
C ASP A 219 -1.54 8.86 -6.46
N THR A 220 -2.50 8.67 -5.55
CA THR A 220 -3.91 8.46 -5.90
C THR A 220 -4.60 9.78 -6.27
N PRO A 221 -5.76 9.76 -6.96
CA PRO A 221 -6.54 10.96 -7.24
C PRO A 221 -6.93 11.77 -5.99
N GLU A 222 -7.05 11.11 -4.84
CA GLU A 222 -7.41 11.72 -3.55
C GLU A 222 -6.19 12.26 -2.81
N GLY A 223 -5.08 11.51 -2.77
CA GLY A 223 -3.89 11.93 -2.03
C GLY A 223 -2.96 12.87 -2.79
N ARG A 224 -2.98 12.82 -4.14
CA ARG A 224 -2.13 13.69 -4.97
C ARG A 224 -2.42 15.19 -4.75
N PRO A 225 -3.69 15.66 -4.73
CA PRO A 225 -3.99 17.05 -4.40
C PRO A 225 -3.53 17.46 -3.00
N VAL A 226 -3.59 16.55 -2.02
CA VAL A 226 -3.12 16.81 -0.65
C VAL A 226 -1.61 17.07 -0.65
N TYR A 227 -0.84 16.19 -1.29
CA TYR A 227 0.61 16.32 -1.35
C TYR A 227 1.06 17.54 -2.15
N ASP A 228 0.47 17.76 -3.32
CA ASP A 228 0.80 18.91 -4.18
C ASP A 228 0.52 20.24 -3.45
N TRP A 229 -0.58 20.30 -2.67
CA TRP A 229 -0.90 21.46 -1.84
C TRP A 229 0.13 21.66 -0.72
N LEU A 230 0.48 20.59 0.02
CA LEU A 230 1.47 20.68 1.10
C LEU A 230 2.85 21.13 0.56
N GLN A 231 3.32 20.55 -0.55
CA GLN A 231 4.56 20.95 -1.20
C GLN A 231 4.56 22.44 -1.61
N SER A 232 3.40 22.97 -2.02
CA SER A 232 3.29 24.35 -2.48
C SER A 232 3.11 25.37 -1.35
N HIS A 233 2.46 24.97 -0.24
CA HIS A 233 1.94 25.92 0.76
C HIS A 233 2.42 25.68 2.19
N ALA A 234 2.86 24.48 2.57
CA ALA A 234 3.17 24.16 3.96
C ALA A 234 4.27 25.08 4.56
N ALA A 235 5.25 25.46 3.73
CA ALA A 235 6.32 26.38 4.10
C ALA A 235 5.81 27.78 4.52
N GLU A 236 4.68 28.25 3.96
CA GLU A 236 4.05 29.52 4.34
C GLU A 236 3.57 29.51 5.81
N TYR A 237 3.32 28.32 6.35
CA TYR A 237 2.90 28.10 7.74
C TYR A 237 4.05 27.60 8.62
N GLY A 238 5.28 27.54 8.10
CA GLY A 238 6.46 27.09 8.83
C GLY A 238 6.67 25.57 8.87
N PHE A 239 5.91 24.80 8.09
CA PHE A 239 6.07 23.35 7.98
C PHE A 239 7.00 22.97 6.83
N CYS A 240 7.84 21.97 7.04
CA CYS A 240 8.76 21.45 6.04
C CYS A 240 8.76 19.92 6.02
N GLU A 241 8.85 19.34 4.83
CA GLU A 241 9.02 17.90 4.63
C GLU A 241 10.49 17.52 4.92
N VAL A 242 10.75 17.09 6.16
CA VAL A 242 12.13 16.80 6.61
C VAL A 242 12.69 15.50 6.04
N TYR A 243 11.83 14.53 5.69
CA TYR A 243 12.22 13.29 5.01
C TYR A 243 11.75 13.31 3.56
N SER A 244 12.20 14.32 2.81
CA SER A 244 11.95 14.46 1.37
C SER A 244 12.58 13.33 0.54
N ALA A 245 12.23 13.26 -0.74
CA ALA A 245 12.91 12.37 -1.68
C ALA A 245 14.43 12.60 -1.69
N ARG A 246 15.24 11.53 -1.73
CA ARG A 246 16.72 11.60 -1.72
C ARG A 246 17.28 12.49 -2.84
N ALA A 247 16.62 12.46 -3.99
CA ALA A 247 16.93 13.29 -5.16
C ALA A 247 16.87 14.81 -4.88
N SER A 248 16.25 15.25 -3.78
CA SER A 248 16.18 16.66 -3.37
C SER A 248 17.45 17.15 -2.64
N GLY A 249 18.55 16.38 -2.68
CA GLY A 249 19.83 16.74 -2.04
C GLY A 249 20.05 16.11 -0.66
N ARG A 250 19.07 15.37 -0.12
CA ARG A 250 19.15 14.65 1.15
C ARG A 250 19.80 13.28 0.95
N ARG A 251 21.10 13.16 1.27
CA ARG A 251 21.89 11.94 1.02
C ARG A 251 21.79 10.87 2.10
N VAL A 252 21.66 11.29 3.36
CA VAL A 252 21.55 10.41 4.55
C VAL A 252 20.21 10.64 5.26
N GLY A 253 19.83 9.75 6.18
CA GLY A 253 18.59 9.87 6.96
C GLY A 253 17.64 8.69 6.80
N TYR A 254 16.43 8.86 7.30
CA TYR A 254 15.31 7.93 7.11
C TYR A 254 14.84 7.89 5.64
N GLU A 255 14.12 6.85 5.23
CA GLU A 255 13.51 6.80 3.89
C GLU A 255 12.48 7.91 3.69
N PRO A 256 12.12 8.26 2.44
CA PRO A 256 11.17 9.34 2.17
C PRO A 256 9.79 9.11 2.82
N GLU A 257 9.25 10.13 3.47
CA GLU A 257 7.96 10.09 4.17
C GLU A 257 7.10 11.31 3.78
N ARG A 258 6.28 11.19 2.72
CA ARG A 258 5.44 12.28 2.18
C ARG A 258 4.41 12.84 3.17
N TRP A 259 4.18 12.11 4.25
CA TRP A 259 3.26 12.48 5.33
C TRP A 259 3.92 13.23 6.48
N HIS A 260 5.24 13.25 6.58
CA HIS A 260 5.95 13.69 7.79
C HIS A 260 6.42 15.15 7.67
N TRP A 261 5.75 16.04 8.39
CA TRP A 261 5.97 17.49 8.30
C TRP A 261 6.35 18.09 9.65
N SER A 262 7.47 18.82 9.65
CA SER A 262 8.06 19.43 10.85
C SER A 262 7.80 20.93 10.90
N TYR A 263 7.33 21.44 12.03
CA TYR A 263 7.25 22.88 12.29
C TYR A 263 8.63 23.43 12.63
N ILE A 264 9.32 23.93 11.61
CA ILE A 264 10.75 24.30 11.66
C ILE A 264 11.08 25.40 12.68
N PRO A 265 10.26 26.45 12.89
CA PRO A 265 10.58 27.50 13.85
C PRO A 265 10.89 26.97 15.26
N THR A 266 10.13 25.99 15.74
CA THR A 266 10.38 25.34 17.04
C THR A 266 11.32 24.14 16.91
N ALA A 267 11.12 23.28 15.92
CA ALA A 267 11.88 22.03 15.78
C ALA A 267 13.39 22.24 15.60
N SER A 268 13.78 23.31 14.91
CA SER A 268 15.18 23.66 14.69
C SER A 268 15.93 24.00 15.99
N ARG A 269 15.21 24.53 17.00
CA ARG A 269 15.76 24.85 18.32
C ARG A 269 15.90 23.62 19.20
N TYR A 270 14.94 22.71 19.11
CA TYR A 270 15.08 21.38 19.69
C TYR A 270 16.25 20.62 19.09
N LEU A 271 16.42 20.66 17.75
CA LEU A 271 17.55 20.03 17.08
C LEU A 271 18.89 20.62 17.56
N ALA A 272 19.01 21.94 17.67
CA ALA A 272 20.21 22.59 18.18
C ALA A 272 20.52 22.16 19.64
N ALA A 273 19.52 22.20 20.52
CA ALA A 273 19.67 21.76 21.90
C ALA A 273 20.03 20.27 22.01
N TYR A 274 19.51 19.45 21.09
CA TYR A 274 19.78 18.01 21.02
C TYR A 274 21.22 17.71 20.61
N VAL A 275 21.76 18.44 19.61
CA VAL A 275 23.16 18.31 19.17
C VAL A 275 24.16 18.69 20.26
N GLU A 276 23.79 19.59 21.17
CA GLU A 276 24.60 20.04 22.30
C GLU A 276 24.47 19.15 23.55
N ALA A 277 23.47 18.27 23.60
CA ALA A 277 23.17 17.44 24.75
C ALA A 277 23.77 16.04 24.59
N ASP A 278 25.06 15.88 24.87
CA ASP A 278 25.71 14.56 24.84
C ASP A 278 24.97 13.53 25.74
N GLU A 279 24.39 14.01 26.85
CA GLU A 279 23.55 13.22 27.76
C GLU A 279 22.21 12.75 27.15
N ALA A 280 21.79 13.34 26.02
CA ALA A 280 20.58 12.96 25.30
C ALA A 280 20.77 11.76 24.36
N ALA A 281 21.99 11.20 24.27
CA ALA A 281 22.29 10.04 23.45
C ALA A 281 21.30 8.87 23.71
N PRO A 282 20.85 8.18 22.64
CA PRO A 282 19.84 7.12 22.75
C PRO A 282 20.35 5.95 23.58
N HIS A 283 19.56 5.53 24.58
CA HIS A 283 19.80 4.35 25.41
C HIS A 283 18.50 3.90 26.10
N GLY A 284 18.49 2.73 26.74
CA GLY A 284 17.37 2.23 27.53
C GLY A 284 16.27 1.53 26.71
N PHE A 285 16.66 0.90 25.60
CA PHE A 285 15.81 0.11 24.72
C PHE A 285 16.57 -1.11 24.18
N ALA A 286 15.85 -2.15 23.75
CA ALA A 286 16.50 -3.35 23.20
C ALA A 286 17.36 -3.02 21.97
N GLY A 287 18.63 -3.43 21.96
CA GLY A 287 19.56 -3.11 20.88
C GLY A 287 20.33 -1.81 21.06
N ASP A 288 20.22 -1.15 22.22
CA ASP A 288 21.00 0.05 22.50
C ASP A 288 22.52 -0.22 22.59
N GLU A 289 22.95 -1.47 22.71
CA GLU A 289 24.35 -1.88 22.58
C GLU A 289 24.95 -1.56 21.20
N ALA A 290 24.12 -1.36 20.17
CA ALA A 290 24.52 -1.02 18.81
C ALA A 290 24.81 0.48 18.61
N VAL A 291 24.34 1.34 19.53
CA VAL A 291 24.43 2.80 19.41
C VAL A 291 25.86 3.31 19.22
N PRO A 292 26.91 2.77 19.90
CA PRO A 292 28.28 3.22 19.70
C PRO A 292 28.86 2.92 18.31
N ASP A 293 28.28 1.96 17.58
CA ASP A 293 28.77 1.50 16.27
C ASP A 293 28.01 2.14 15.09
N ILE A 294 27.11 3.08 15.37
CA ILE A 294 26.24 3.73 14.38
C ILE A 294 26.41 5.25 14.46
N GLU A 295 26.56 5.89 13.31
CA GLU A 295 26.61 7.35 13.17
C GLU A 295 25.20 7.97 13.27
N TRP A 296 24.46 7.65 14.33
CA TRP A 296 23.03 7.95 14.46
C TRP A 296 22.71 9.46 14.47
N LEU A 297 23.62 10.29 14.97
CA LEU A 297 23.41 11.74 15.02
C LEU A 297 23.56 12.37 13.63
N SER A 298 24.68 12.12 12.96
CA SER A 298 25.04 12.71 11.67
C SER A 298 24.25 12.10 10.52
N GLU A 299 24.07 10.77 10.50
CA GLU A 299 23.40 10.09 9.41
C GLU A 299 21.88 10.08 9.54
N PHE A 300 21.31 10.11 10.74
CA PHE A 300 19.86 9.99 10.93
C PHE A 300 19.21 11.25 11.48
N VAL A 301 19.62 11.73 12.66
CA VAL A 301 18.99 12.92 13.28
C VAL A 301 19.23 14.18 12.46
N LEU A 302 20.43 14.34 11.90
CA LEU A 302 20.82 15.44 11.01
C LEU A 302 20.56 15.13 9.52
N GLY A 303 20.16 13.89 9.19
CA GLY A 303 19.83 13.43 7.84
C GLY A 303 18.48 13.91 7.32
N ILE A 304 18.19 15.20 7.48
CA ILE A 304 16.96 15.85 7.04
C ILE A 304 17.16 16.65 5.76
N ASN A 305 16.06 17.03 5.11
CA ASN A 305 16.06 17.90 3.94
C ASN A 305 16.84 19.20 4.25
N PRO A 306 17.89 19.54 3.48
CA PRO A 306 18.72 20.71 3.73
C PRO A 306 17.95 22.03 3.64
N ASP A 307 16.85 22.07 2.88
CA ASP A 307 15.98 23.25 2.81
C ASP A 307 15.26 23.50 4.15
N CYS A 308 15.12 22.46 4.99
CA CYS A 308 14.57 22.58 6.34
C CYS A 308 15.60 23.06 7.39
N LEU A 309 16.86 23.28 7.01
CA LEU A 309 17.95 23.75 7.91
C LEU A 309 18.11 25.28 7.95
N TRP A 310 17.19 26.06 7.36
CA TRP A 310 17.35 27.51 7.13
C TRP A 310 16.60 28.44 8.13
N ASP A 311 17.08 29.68 8.21
CA ASP A 311 16.60 30.84 8.99
C ASP A 311 15.14 31.22 8.69
N ALA A 312 14.29 31.15 9.72
CA ALA A 312 12.90 31.63 9.73
C ALA A 312 12.77 33.16 9.70
N SER A 313 13.65 33.88 8.99
CA SER A 313 13.59 35.35 8.88
C SER A 313 12.48 35.85 7.94
N GLN A 314 11.67 34.97 7.33
CA GLN A 314 10.51 35.37 6.51
C GLN A 314 9.17 34.72 6.87
N ALA A 315 9.05 34.03 8.01
CA ALA A 315 7.75 33.65 8.56
C ALA A 315 7.73 33.89 10.08
N GLY A 316 7.64 35.16 10.47
CA GLY A 316 7.30 35.58 11.83
C GLY A 316 8.30 35.17 12.92
N ASP A 317 9.24 36.07 13.20
CA ASP A 317 9.98 36.16 14.48
C ASP A 317 11.25 35.30 14.61
N GLY A 318 11.90 35.06 13.46
CA GLY A 318 13.20 34.41 13.29
C GLY A 318 14.18 34.54 14.47
N ARG A 319 14.45 33.41 15.12
CA ARG A 319 15.65 33.21 15.93
C ARG A 319 16.67 32.46 15.08
N SER A 320 17.84 33.07 14.91
CA SER A 320 18.97 32.48 14.19
C SER A 320 19.37 31.16 14.83
N LEU A 321 19.49 30.12 14.00
CA LEU A 321 20.11 28.85 14.37
C LEU A 321 21.62 29.02 14.57
N PRO A 322 22.26 28.18 15.39
CA PRO A 322 23.70 28.01 15.36
C PRO A 322 24.08 27.15 14.14
N ALA A 323 23.96 27.72 12.94
CA ALA A 323 24.50 27.15 11.70
C ALA A 323 25.96 26.63 11.84
N PRO A 324 26.85 27.24 12.67
CA PRO A 324 28.21 26.73 12.83
C PRO A 324 28.31 25.34 13.51
N LEU A 325 27.38 24.98 14.40
CA LEU A 325 27.43 23.72 15.17
C LEU A 325 26.91 22.52 14.37
N ILE A 326 25.89 22.75 13.55
CA ILE A 326 25.33 21.72 12.65
C ILE A 326 26.30 21.49 11.49
N LEU A 327 26.79 22.56 10.85
CA LEU A 327 27.73 22.44 9.73
C LEU A 327 29.06 21.82 10.15
N SER A 328 29.62 22.15 11.32
CA SER A 328 30.89 21.52 11.76
C SER A 328 30.77 20.02 11.99
N LYS A 329 29.65 19.53 12.55
CA LYS A 329 29.46 18.08 12.76
C LYS A 329 29.05 17.35 11.48
N VAL A 330 28.36 18.00 10.55
CA VAL A 330 28.03 17.45 9.22
C VAL A 330 29.26 17.40 8.31
N ASP A 331 30.10 18.44 8.31
CA ASP A 331 31.35 18.49 7.53
C ASP A 331 32.37 17.45 8.03
N GLU A 332 32.50 17.28 9.35
CA GLU A 332 33.36 16.25 9.94
C GLU A 332 32.88 14.81 9.66
N ALA A 333 31.58 14.59 9.42
CA ALA A 333 31.03 13.30 9.01
C ALA A 333 31.22 13.08 7.50
N ALA A 334 31.00 14.12 6.69
CA ALA A 334 31.21 14.11 5.24
C ALA A 334 32.68 13.89 4.84
N GLU A 335 33.65 14.34 5.66
CA GLU A 335 35.08 14.07 5.48
C GLU A 335 35.51 12.68 5.96
N ARG A 336 34.76 12.05 6.87
CA ARG A 336 34.96 10.64 7.29
C ARG A 336 34.31 9.63 6.36
N SER A 337 33.29 10.03 5.61
CA SER A 337 32.70 9.25 4.51
C SER A 337 33.51 9.37 3.22
N ALA A 338 34.76 8.90 3.23
CA ALA A 338 35.32 8.31 2.01
C ALA A 338 34.50 7.04 1.71
N PRO A 339 34.26 6.67 0.44
CA PRO A 339 33.32 5.60 0.12
C PRO A 339 33.87 4.30 0.68
N ASP A 340 33.30 3.84 1.79
CA ASP A 340 33.60 2.55 2.36
C ASP A 340 32.92 1.52 1.44
N GLU A 341 33.72 0.82 0.65
CA GLU A 341 33.32 -0.38 -0.08
C GLU A 341 32.98 -1.46 0.94
N GLN A 342 31.84 -1.34 1.63
CA GLN A 342 31.31 -2.44 2.44
C GLN A 342 30.54 -3.40 1.54
N PRO A 343 30.91 -4.70 1.52
CA PRO A 343 30.11 -5.71 0.85
C PRO A 343 28.73 -5.75 1.47
N LEU A 344 27.72 -5.99 0.63
CA LEU A 344 26.37 -6.31 1.07
C LEU A 344 26.44 -7.32 2.21
N LEU A 345 25.63 -7.05 3.24
CA LEU A 345 25.11 -8.05 4.17
C LEU A 345 24.90 -9.37 3.41
N ASP A 346 25.29 -10.47 4.03
CA ASP A 346 25.31 -11.83 3.47
C ASP A 346 23.88 -12.37 3.19
N GLY A 347 23.12 -11.66 2.36
CA GLY A 347 21.72 -11.85 2.02
C GLY A 347 21.49 -11.34 0.60
N GLY A 348 21.58 -12.28 -0.36
CA GLY A 348 21.20 -12.08 -1.75
C GLY A 348 22.33 -12.31 -2.76
N GLN A 349 22.64 -13.57 -3.10
CA GLN A 349 23.54 -13.94 -4.21
C GLN A 349 23.07 -13.47 -5.60
N CYS A 350 22.00 -12.66 -5.66
CA CYS A 350 21.33 -12.32 -6.91
C CYS A 350 21.92 -11.10 -7.62
N ILE A 351 22.62 -10.22 -6.88
CA ILE A 351 23.24 -9.02 -7.42
C ILE A 351 24.61 -9.41 -8.03
N PRO A 352 24.92 -9.01 -9.28
CA PRO A 352 26.17 -9.35 -9.93
C PRO A 352 27.39 -8.77 -9.22
N GLU A 353 28.53 -9.45 -9.34
CA GLU A 353 29.80 -8.98 -8.81
C GLU A 353 30.14 -7.57 -9.33
N GLY A 354 30.46 -6.64 -8.43
CA GLY A 354 30.75 -5.24 -8.75
C GLY A 354 29.56 -4.28 -8.65
N TRP A 355 28.32 -4.78 -8.48
CA TRP A 355 27.18 -3.94 -8.15
C TRP A 355 27.05 -3.79 -6.64
N THR A 356 27.31 -2.58 -6.14
CA THR A 356 27.14 -2.24 -4.72
C THR A 356 25.76 -1.67 -4.46
N HIS A 357 25.33 -1.64 -3.19
CA HIS A 357 24.08 -1.03 -2.78
C HIS A 357 23.93 0.42 -3.29
N ASP A 358 24.97 1.24 -3.16
CA ASP A 358 24.97 2.62 -3.64
C ASP A 358 24.90 2.74 -5.16
N ILE A 359 25.39 1.74 -5.90
CA ILE A 359 25.23 1.69 -7.35
C ILE A 359 23.77 1.39 -7.69
N LEU A 360 23.16 0.42 -7.01
CA LEU A 360 21.75 0.07 -7.21
C LEU A 360 20.81 1.23 -6.86
N LEU A 361 21.07 1.92 -5.75
CA LEU A 361 20.30 3.11 -5.36
C LEU A 361 20.45 4.24 -6.38
N ARG A 362 21.68 4.57 -6.82
CA ARG A 362 21.87 5.59 -7.86
C ARG A 362 21.25 5.21 -9.20
N TRP A 363 21.27 3.92 -9.54
CA TRP A 363 20.63 3.40 -10.74
C TRP A 363 19.10 3.53 -10.65
N LYS A 364 18.51 3.21 -9.49
CA LYS A 364 17.09 3.48 -9.19
C LYS A 364 16.75 4.97 -9.29
N GLU A 365 17.52 5.83 -8.62
CA GLU A 365 17.29 7.28 -8.59
C GLU A 365 17.39 7.94 -9.97
N SER A 366 18.17 7.35 -10.89
CA SER A 366 18.26 7.80 -12.28
C SER A 366 17.17 7.22 -13.19
N GLY A 367 16.23 6.43 -12.65
CA GLY A 367 15.11 5.86 -13.40
C GLY A 367 15.46 4.57 -14.15
N PHE A 368 16.40 3.78 -13.62
CA PHE A 368 16.87 2.52 -14.21
C PHE A 368 17.35 2.66 -15.67
N PRO A 369 18.23 3.63 -15.98
CA PRO A 369 18.73 3.80 -17.34
C PRO A 369 19.47 2.55 -17.82
N LEU A 370 19.23 2.16 -19.07
CA LEU A 370 19.98 1.10 -19.74
C LEU A 370 21.30 1.67 -20.29
N THR A 371 22.36 0.86 -20.29
CA THR A 371 23.63 1.25 -20.90
C THR A 371 23.48 1.40 -22.40
N GLU A 372 24.05 2.47 -22.97
CA GLU A 372 23.94 2.76 -24.41
C GLU A 372 24.50 1.61 -25.26
N GLY A 373 23.64 1.04 -26.12
CA GLY A 373 24.00 -0.10 -26.97
C GLY A 373 23.79 -1.48 -26.33
N GLU A 374 23.38 -1.55 -25.06
CA GLU A 374 22.92 -2.77 -24.40
C GLU A 374 21.39 -2.86 -24.42
N GLY A 375 20.84 -4.06 -24.63
CA GLY A 375 19.39 -4.31 -24.51
C GLY A 375 18.94 -4.49 -23.05
N ALA A 376 17.64 -4.58 -22.82
CA ALA A 376 17.08 -4.76 -21.49
C ALA A 376 17.27 -6.19 -20.94
N ALA A 377 17.56 -7.19 -21.79
CA ALA A 377 17.61 -8.61 -21.42
C ALA A 377 18.49 -8.90 -20.18
N GLY A 378 19.72 -8.37 -20.15
CA GLY A 378 20.65 -8.60 -19.04
C GLY A 378 20.15 -8.02 -17.71
N TYR A 379 19.62 -6.81 -17.75
CA TYR A 379 19.05 -6.13 -16.59
C TYR A 379 17.80 -6.85 -16.08
N LEU A 380 16.90 -7.23 -16.98
CA LEU A 380 15.67 -7.94 -16.62
C LEU A 380 15.95 -9.32 -16.02
N ALA A 381 16.94 -10.06 -16.55
CA ALA A 381 17.33 -11.35 -15.98
C ALA A 381 17.91 -11.22 -14.57
N MET A 382 18.77 -10.21 -14.34
CA MET A 382 19.31 -9.90 -13.02
C MET A 382 18.19 -9.54 -12.04
N LEU A 383 17.31 -8.61 -12.42
CA LEU A 383 16.23 -8.13 -11.55
C LEU A 383 15.24 -9.26 -11.24
N GLU A 384 14.87 -10.08 -12.23
CA GLU A 384 13.99 -11.23 -12.02
C GLU A 384 14.59 -12.21 -10.99
N HIS A 385 15.89 -12.47 -11.07
CA HIS A 385 16.58 -13.32 -10.10
C HIS A 385 16.47 -12.77 -8.67
N CYS A 386 16.51 -11.45 -8.50
CA CYS A 386 16.35 -10.78 -7.21
C CYS A 386 14.91 -10.68 -6.68
N LEU A 387 13.89 -11.14 -7.41
CA LEU A 387 12.50 -11.14 -6.92
C LEU A 387 12.23 -12.12 -5.76
N ALA A 388 13.15 -13.04 -5.47
CA ALA A 388 13.10 -13.89 -4.26
C ALA A 388 13.92 -13.34 -3.09
N ASP A 389 14.59 -12.20 -3.24
CA ASP A 389 15.51 -11.73 -2.22
C ASP A 389 14.77 -11.49 -0.89
N PRO A 390 15.29 -11.99 0.24
CA PRO A 390 14.64 -11.76 1.54
C PRO A 390 14.64 -10.28 1.93
N ASN A 391 15.58 -9.48 1.42
CA ASN A 391 15.65 -8.07 1.69
C ASN A 391 14.63 -7.30 0.84
N PRO A 392 13.61 -6.65 1.44
CA PRO A 392 12.62 -5.88 0.70
C PRO A 392 13.22 -4.70 -0.09
N ASP A 393 14.39 -4.21 0.26
CA ASP A 393 15.03 -3.13 -0.51
C ASP A 393 15.52 -3.60 -1.85
N ILE A 394 16.06 -4.82 -1.86
CA ILE A 394 16.53 -5.45 -3.09
C ILE A 394 15.34 -5.98 -3.87
N ARG A 395 14.43 -6.70 -3.21
CA ARG A 395 13.29 -7.34 -3.87
C ARG A 395 12.22 -6.34 -4.36
N ASP A 396 11.76 -5.46 -3.49
CA ASP A 396 10.69 -4.52 -3.80
C ASP A 396 11.32 -3.27 -4.42
N GLY A 397 12.30 -2.70 -3.72
CA GLY A 397 12.89 -1.41 -4.03
C GLY A 397 13.79 -1.36 -5.27
N ILE A 398 14.43 -2.48 -5.63
CA ILE A 398 15.33 -2.56 -6.79
C ILE A 398 14.76 -3.49 -7.86
N ALA A 399 14.47 -4.75 -7.52
CA ALA A 399 14.10 -5.79 -8.47
C ALA A 399 12.73 -5.50 -9.11
N TYR A 400 11.69 -5.39 -8.30
CA TYR A 400 10.35 -5.10 -8.83
C TYR A 400 10.27 -3.69 -9.43
N GLU A 401 10.72 -2.65 -8.72
CA GLU A 401 10.72 -1.29 -9.25
C GLU A 401 11.55 -1.16 -10.54
N GLY A 402 12.69 -1.86 -10.63
CA GLY A 402 13.52 -1.88 -11.82
C GLY A 402 12.84 -2.56 -13.01
N ILE A 403 12.22 -3.72 -12.81
CA ILE A 403 11.42 -4.38 -13.85
C ILE A 403 10.31 -3.44 -14.31
N SER A 404 9.54 -2.88 -13.36
CA SER A 404 8.46 -1.95 -13.68
C SER A 404 8.95 -0.73 -14.44
N GLY A 405 10.06 -0.12 -14.01
CA GLY A 405 10.68 1.04 -14.63
C GLY A 405 11.12 0.76 -16.07
N ILE A 406 11.87 -0.33 -16.28
CA ILE A 406 12.33 -0.74 -17.60
C ILE A 406 11.14 -1.00 -18.53
N LEU A 407 10.13 -1.76 -18.08
CA LEU A 407 8.94 -2.08 -18.88
C LEU A 407 8.04 -0.86 -19.17
N ARG A 408 8.10 0.19 -18.34
CA ARG A 408 7.37 1.46 -18.55
C ARG A 408 8.13 2.45 -19.41
N SER A 409 9.45 2.29 -19.52
CA SER A 409 10.29 3.12 -20.37
C SER A 409 10.15 2.79 -21.88
N GLU A 410 9.46 1.69 -22.22
CA GLU A 410 9.26 1.20 -23.59
C GLU A 410 10.56 0.83 -24.35
N HIS A 411 11.68 0.66 -23.64
CA HIS A 411 12.96 0.25 -24.23
C HIS A 411 13.13 -1.27 -24.37
N ALA A 412 12.24 -2.08 -23.77
CA ALA A 412 12.33 -3.54 -23.83
C ALA A 412 11.72 -4.08 -25.13
N GLU A 413 12.50 -4.83 -25.90
CA GLU A 413 12.09 -5.41 -27.18
C GLU A 413 11.19 -6.64 -26.97
N GLU A 414 10.33 -6.99 -27.93
CA GLU A 414 9.37 -8.09 -27.75
C GLU A 414 10.03 -9.46 -27.47
N ALA A 415 11.26 -9.68 -27.93
CA ALA A 415 12.02 -10.89 -27.63
C ALA A 415 12.38 -10.96 -26.14
N GLU A 416 12.81 -9.83 -25.56
CA GLU A 416 13.17 -9.69 -24.15
C GLU A 416 11.94 -9.83 -23.26
N LEU A 417 10.80 -9.28 -23.69
CA LEU A 417 9.51 -9.45 -23.02
C LEU A 417 9.06 -10.93 -23.00
N ARG A 418 9.27 -11.66 -24.11
CA ARG A 418 8.97 -13.10 -24.19
C ARG A 418 9.86 -13.92 -23.25
N GLU A 419 11.14 -13.61 -23.19
CA GLU A 419 12.10 -14.26 -22.28
C GLU A 419 11.76 -14.01 -20.81
N LEU A 420 11.52 -12.74 -20.43
CA LEU A 420 11.11 -12.38 -19.08
C LEU A 420 9.80 -13.09 -18.68
N ARG A 421 8.78 -13.06 -19.56
CA ARG A 421 7.52 -13.78 -19.34
C ARG A 421 7.74 -15.27 -19.08
N GLN A 422 8.59 -15.91 -19.88
CA GLN A 422 8.88 -17.33 -19.73
C GLN A 422 9.55 -17.64 -18.39
N SER A 423 10.53 -16.82 -17.97
CA SER A 423 11.21 -17.00 -16.68
C SER A 423 10.24 -16.84 -15.51
N LEU A 424 9.46 -15.76 -15.50
CA LEU A 424 8.50 -15.48 -14.44
C LEU A 424 7.38 -16.54 -14.34
N LEU A 425 6.92 -17.09 -15.47
CA LEU A 425 5.95 -18.19 -15.48
C LEU A 425 6.53 -19.47 -14.87
N ALA A 426 7.80 -19.78 -15.16
CA ALA A 426 8.47 -20.92 -14.53
C ALA A 426 8.58 -20.73 -13.02
N ARG A 427 8.90 -19.50 -12.57
CA ARG A 427 8.94 -19.13 -11.15
C ARG A 427 7.59 -19.25 -10.46
N LEU A 428 6.53 -18.75 -11.10
CA LEU A 428 5.18 -18.79 -10.55
C LEU A 428 4.70 -20.24 -10.31
N ALA A 429 5.13 -21.16 -11.17
CA ALA A 429 4.82 -22.59 -11.10
C ALA A 429 5.70 -23.37 -10.10
N ASP A 430 6.85 -22.84 -9.69
CA ASP A 430 7.77 -23.53 -8.77
C ASP A 430 7.28 -23.44 -7.32
N THR A 431 6.68 -24.52 -6.83
CA THR A 431 6.20 -24.64 -5.45
C THR A 431 7.24 -25.20 -4.48
N GLU A 432 8.39 -25.69 -4.96
CA GLU A 432 9.39 -26.38 -4.13
C GLU A 432 10.53 -25.44 -3.71
N SER A 433 10.86 -24.43 -4.52
CA SER A 433 12.04 -23.57 -4.33
C SER A 433 11.74 -22.19 -3.71
N ASP A 434 10.66 -22.05 -2.92
CA ASP A 434 10.27 -20.77 -2.29
C ASP A 434 10.03 -20.91 -0.77
N PRO A 435 11.05 -21.29 0.03
CA PRO A 435 10.88 -21.52 1.46
C PRO A 435 10.48 -20.27 2.25
N LEU A 436 10.78 -19.09 1.71
CA LEU A 436 10.43 -17.81 2.32
C LEU A 436 9.09 -17.25 1.81
N GLY A 437 8.58 -17.72 0.67
CA GLY A 437 7.29 -17.32 0.12
C GLY A 437 7.31 -15.98 -0.63
N PHE A 438 8.46 -15.55 -1.16
CA PHE A 438 8.60 -14.28 -1.89
C PHE A 438 8.57 -14.47 -3.41
N SER A 439 9.13 -15.59 -3.89
CA SER A 439 9.36 -15.85 -5.31
C SER A 439 8.07 -15.78 -6.12
N ARG A 440 7.06 -16.57 -5.74
CA ARG A 440 5.83 -16.70 -6.52
C ARG A 440 4.97 -15.43 -6.48
N PRO A 441 4.76 -14.79 -5.31
CA PRO A 441 4.03 -13.52 -5.29
C PRO A 441 4.68 -12.41 -6.11
N PHE A 442 6.00 -12.25 -6.07
CA PHE A 442 6.67 -11.22 -6.87
C PHE A 442 6.72 -11.58 -8.35
N ALA A 443 6.77 -12.87 -8.69
CA ALA A 443 6.58 -13.30 -10.07
C ALA A 443 5.19 -12.93 -10.60
N ALA A 444 4.13 -13.13 -9.82
CA ALA A 444 2.77 -12.72 -10.19
C ALA A 444 2.68 -11.19 -10.41
N LEU A 445 3.29 -10.41 -9.52
CA LEU A 445 3.31 -8.95 -9.62
C LEU A 445 4.09 -8.47 -10.86
N ALA A 446 5.28 -9.02 -11.11
CA ALA A 446 6.06 -8.70 -12.31
C ALA A 446 5.35 -9.12 -13.59
N LEU A 447 4.66 -10.26 -13.59
CA LEU A 447 3.82 -10.70 -14.71
C LEU A 447 2.65 -9.73 -14.96
N ALA A 448 2.14 -9.03 -13.96
CA ALA A 448 1.14 -7.99 -14.16
C ALA A 448 1.70 -6.84 -15.02
N GLU A 449 2.94 -6.40 -14.79
CA GLU A 449 3.61 -5.41 -15.65
C GLU A 449 3.85 -5.95 -17.07
N VAL A 450 4.22 -7.22 -17.20
CA VAL A 450 4.34 -7.87 -18.52
C VAL A 450 2.98 -7.95 -19.25
N ALA A 451 1.89 -8.25 -18.55
CA ALA A 451 0.54 -8.23 -19.13
C ALA A 451 0.13 -6.81 -19.55
N ARG A 452 0.56 -5.79 -18.80
CA ARG A 452 0.33 -4.38 -19.13
C ARG A 452 1.02 -3.97 -20.44
N THR A 453 2.26 -4.42 -20.69
CA THR A 453 2.95 -4.07 -21.94
C THR A 453 2.19 -4.61 -23.14
N ASP A 454 1.71 -5.86 -23.11
CA ASP A 454 0.88 -6.41 -24.19
C ASP A 454 -0.48 -5.72 -24.32
N ARG A 455 -1.10 -5.31 -23.22
CA ARG A 455 -2.35 -4.54 -23.27
C ARG A 455 -2.17 -3.18 -23.96
N THR A 456 -1.03 -2.53 -23.76
CA THR A 456 -0.76 -1.17 -24.26
C THR A 456 -0.16 -1.17 -25.67
N SER A 457 0.70 -2.13 -25.96
CA SER A 457 1.26 -2.39 -27.29
C SER A 457 1.25 -3.90 -27.54
N PRO A 458 0.23 -4.44 -28.24
CA PRO A 458 0.06 -5.89 -28.42
C PRO A 458 1.25 -6.57 -29.10
N TRP A 459 1.77 -7.62 -28.46
CA TRP A 459 2.89 -8.42 -28.96
C TRP A 459 2.74 -9.92 -28.70
N MET A 460 1.96 -10.33 -27.69
CA MET A 460 1.67 -11.73 -27.42
C MET A 460 0.74 -12.31 -28.50
N SER A 461 0.94 -13.57 -28.85
CA SER A 461 -0.07 -14.33 -29.57
C SER A 461 -1.24 -14.70 -28.65
N GLN A 462 -2.40 -15.07 -29.21
CA GLN A 462 -3.54 -15.55 -28.42
C GLN A 462 -3.16 -16.75 -27.54
N GLY A 463 -2.31 -17.65 -28.03
CA GLY A 463 -1.79 -18.79 -27.26
C GLY A 463 -0.98 -18.35 -26.04
N GLU A 464 -0.07 -17.37 -26.22
CA GLU A 464 0.74 -16.84 -25.12
C GLU A 464 -0.10 -16.12 -24.06
N ARG A 465 -1.10 -15.33 -24.48
CA ARG A 465 -2.06 -14.70 -23.55
C ARG A 465 -2.82 -15.74 -22.73
N ARG A 466 -3.30 -16.81 -23.38
CA ARG A 466 -3.99 -17.91 -22.70
C ARG A 466 -3.09 -18.63 -21.70
N THR A 467 -1.82 -18.86 -22.04
CA THR A 467 -0.85 -19.45 -21.09
C THR A 467 -0.64 -18.56 -19.88
N LEU A 468 -0.44 -17.25 -20.09
CA LEU A 468 -0.27 -16.28 -19.01
C LEU A 468 -1.51 -16.22 -18.11
N LEU A 469 -2.69 -16.16 -18.72
CA LEU A 469 -3.96 -16.16 -18.04
C LEU A 469 -4.19 -17.41 -17.20
N ALA A 470 -3.95 -18.59 -17.78
CA ALA A 470 -4.14 -19.86 -17.07
C ALA A 470 -3.23 -19.94 -15.85
N ALA A 471 -1.97 -19.52 -15.98
CA ALA A 471 -1.03 -19.48 -14.86
C ALA A 471 -1.43 -18.47 -13.78
N GLY A 472 -1.86 -17.26 -14.17
CA GLY A 472 -2.32 -16.25 -13.21
C GLY A 472 -3.60 -16.65 -12.48
N ALA A 473 -4.55 -17.25 -13.19
CA ALA A 473 -5.80 -17.77 -12.63
C ALA A 473 -5.55 -18.92 -11.66
N ASP A 474 -4.72 -19.89 -12.07
CA ASP A 474 -4.33 -21.02 -11.22
C ASP A 474 -3.60 -20.57 -9.96
N TYR A 475 -2.63 -19.65 -10.09
CA TYR A 475 -1.93 -19.08 -8.94
C TYR A 475 -2.89 -18.39 -7.98
N THR A 476 -3.74 -17.49 -8.48
CA THR A 476 -4.65 -16.69 -7.64
C THR A 476 -5.64 -17.57 -6.88
N ALA A 477 -6.21 -18.59 -7.52
CA ALA A 477 -7.14 -19.51 -6.89
C ALA A 477 -6.47 -20.44 -5.85
N ASN A 478 -5.17 -20.69 -6.00
CA ASN A 478 -4.42 -21.66 -5.18
C ASN A 478 -3.37 -21.00 -4.26
N VAL A 479 -3.48 -19.71 -3.96
CA VAL A 479 -2.64 -19.09 -2.92
C VAL A 479 -2.94 -19.75 -1.58
N ARG A 480 -1.90 -20.21 -0.89
CA ARG A 480 -2.00 -20.79 0.47
C ARG A 480 -1.12 -20.08 1.50
N ASP A 481 -0.22 -19.22 1.03
CA ASP A 481 0.51 -18.28 1.87
C ASP A 481 -0.19 -16.92 1.81
N TYR A 482 -1.00 -16.65 2.84
CA TYR A 482 -1.81 -15.43 2.94
C TYR A 482 -1.10 -14.28 3.65
N ARG A 483 0.21 -14.39 3.89
CA ARG A 483 0.97 -13.29 4.49
C ARG A 483 0.95 -12.07 3.54
N GLY A 484 0.47 -10.94 4.07
CA GLY A 484 0.54 -9.64 3.39
C GLY A 484 1.86 -8.94 3.70
N PHE A 485 1.79 -7.80 4.39
CA PHE A 485 2.99 -7.15 4.93
C PHE A 485 3.41 -7.82 6.23
N VAL A 486 4.67 -8.26 6.28
CA VAL A 486 5.32 -8.69 7.52
C VAL A 486 6.41 -7.69 7.82
N GLU A 487 6.31 -7.04 8.97
CA GLU A 487 7.30 -6.05 9.39
C GLU A 487 8.71 -6.65 9.33
N GLY A 488 9.59 -6.09 8.48
CA GLY A 488 10.98 -6.53 8.31
C GLY A 488 11.29 -7.44 7.17
N GLU A 489 10.32 -8.27 6.82
CA GLU A 489 10.39 -9.12 5.65
C GLU A 489 9.84 -8.37 4.43
N GLY A 490 8.94 -7.41 4.65
CA GLY A 490 8.26 -6.64 3.60
C GLY A 490 7.01 -7.34 3.09
N TRP A 491 6.65 -7.05 1.84
CA TRP A 491 5.46 -7.61 1.22
C TRP A 491 5.68 -9.06 0.75
N ARG A 492 4.62 -9.87 0.82
CA ARG A 492 4.44 -11.06 -0.02
C ARG A 492 3.19 -10.89 -0.84
N HIS A 493 2.06 -10.74 -0.17
CA HIS A 493 0.82 -10.24 -0.75
C HIS A 493 0.34 -11.05 -1.97
N GLY A 494 0.46 -12.39 -1.88
CA GLY A 494 0.23 -13.29 -3.01
C GLY A 494 -1.14 -13.14 -3.67
N VAL A 495 -2.21 -13.07 -2.86
CA VAL A 495 -3.57 -12.88 -3.37
C VAL A 495 -3.71 -11.56 -4.14
N ALA A 496 -3.18 -10.46 -3.59
CA ALA A 496 -3.23 -9.16 -4.25
C ALA A 496 -2.41 -9.11 -5.53
N HIS A 497 -1.18 -9.65 -5.53
CA HIS A 497 -0.35 -9.67 -6.73
C HIS A 497 -0.97 -10.54 -7.84
N GLY A 498 -1.61 -11.65 -7.47
CA GLY A 498 -2.42 -12.45 -8.39
C GLY A 498 -3.61 -11.65 -8.96
N ALA A 499 -4.33 -10.93 -8.11
CA ALA A 499 -5.42 -10.06 -8.51
C ALA A 499 -4.97 -8.93 -9.46
N ASP A 500 -3.79 -8.35 -9.24
CA ASP A 500 -3.23 -7.30 -10.10
C ASP A 500 -2.90 -7.83 -11.51
N LEU A 501 -2.39 -9.07 -11.62
CA LEU A 501 -2.19 -9.75 -12.91
C LEU A 501 -3.53 -9.99 -13.61
N LEU A 502 -4.52 -10.55 -12.90
CA LEU A 502 -5.86 -10.78 -13.46
C LEU A 502 -6.54 -9.47 -13.88
N MET A 503 -6.27 -8.37 -13.16
CA MET A 503 -6.78 -7.05 -13.51
C MET A 503 -6.18 -6.58 -14.84
N GLN A 504 -4.86 -6.66 -15.04
CA GLN A 504 -4.24 -6.26 -16.31
C GLN A 504 -4.77 -7.08 -17.50
N LEU A 505 -5.00 -8.38 -17.28
CA LEU A 505 -5.62 -9.25 -18.29
C LEU A 505 -7.08 -8.87 -18.56
N SER A 506 -7.88 -8.59 -17.52
CA SER A 506 -9.29 -8.17 -17.69
C SER A 506 -9.45 -6.89 -18.52
N LEU A 507 -8.44 -6.00 -18.50
CA LEU A 507 -8.40 -4.76 -19.28
C LEU A 507 -7.93 -4.97 -20.73
N ASN A 508 -7.40 -6.15 -21.09
CA ASN A 508 -6.83 -6.41 -22.40
C ASN A 508 -7.95 -6.71 -23.43
N PRO A 509 -8.06 -5.96 -24.55
CA PRO A 509 -9.13 -6.13 -25.53
C PRO A 509 -9.15 -7.52 -26.18
N GLU A 510 -8.02 -8.24 -26.18
CA GLU A 510 -7.88 -9.59 -26.75
C GLU A 510 -8.38 -10.71 -25.84
N ILE A 511 -8.82 -10.39 -24.61
CA ILE A 511 -9.50 -11.32 -23.70
C ILE A 511 -10.99 -11.38 -24.06
N GLY A 512 -11.47 -12.59 -24.37
CA GLY A 512 -12.86 -12.90 -24.71
C GLY A 512 -13.63 -13.59 -23.58
N GLU A 513 -14.85 -14.04 -23.86
CA GLU A 513 -15.78 -14.60 -22.86
C GLU A 513 -15.22 -15.83 -22.13
N GLY A 514 -14.57 -16.75 -22.85
CA GLY A 514 -13.99 -17.96 -22.25
C GLY A 514 -12.87 -17.63 -21.27
N GLU A 515 -12.02 -16.67 -21.64
CA GLU A 515 -10.97 -16.14 -20.77
C GLU A 515 -11.52 -15.35 -19.57
N ALA A 516 -12.56 -14.55 -19.79
CA ALA A 516 -13.26 -13.81 -18.73
C ALA A 516 -13.84 -14.74 -17.66
N PHE A 517 -14.41 -15.87 -18.07
CA PHE A 517 -14.90 -16.89 -17.13
C PHE A 517 -13.77 -17.46 -16.26
N MET A 518 -12.59 -17.71 -16.82
CA MET A 518 -11.42 -18.20 -16.05
C MET A 518 -10.96 -17.17 -15.01
N ILE A 519 -10.92 -15.89 -15.37
CA ILE A 519 -10.61 -14.80 -14.43
C ILE A 519 -11.63 -14.75 -13.30
N ALA A 520 -12.92 -14.72 -13.66
CA ALA A 520 -14.00 -14.63 -12.69
C ALA A 520 -13.94 -15.81 -11.72
N LYS A 521 -13.82 -17.04 -12.24
CA LYS A 521 -13.66 -18.24 -11.42
C LYS A 521 -12.49 -18.11 -10.43
N ALA A 522 -11.31 -17.69 -10.89
CA ALA A 522 -10.15 -17.57 -10.01
C ALA A 522 -10.36 -16.53 -8.90
N VAL A 523 -11.02 -15.41 -9.22
CA VAL A 523 -11.38 -14.38 -8.22
C VAL A 523 -12.37 -14.94 -7.20
N PHE A 524 -13.44 -15.60 -7.65
CA PHE A 524 -14.47 -16.16 -6.76
C PHE A 524 -13.92 -17.30 -5.91
N ASP A 525 -13.04 -18.15 -6.45
CA ASP A 525 -12.35 -19.18 -5.68
C ASP A 525 -11.44 -18.56 -4.60
N ALA A 526 -10.71 -17.49 -4.91
CA ALA A 526 -9.83 -16.81 -3.95
C ALA A 526 -10.62 -16.12 -2.82
N ILE A 527 -11.74 -15.45 -3.14
CA ILE A 527 -12.63 -14.85 -2.14
C ILE A 527 -13.33 -15.91 -1.29
N GLY A 528 -13.71 -17.02 -1.90
CA GLY A 528 -14.45 -18.10 -1.26
C GLY A 528 -13.59 -19.13 -0.53
N ALA A 529 -12.26 -18.97 -0.49
CA ALA A 529 -11.34 -19.91 0.13
C ALA A 529 -11.65 -20.09 1.63
N ILE A 530 -11.76 -21.33 2.08
CA ILE A 530 -12.16 -21.68 3.46
C ILE A 530 -11.02 -21.41 4.42
N GLU A 531 -9.81 -21.79 4.02
CA GLU A 531 -8.58 -21.68 4.80
C GLU A 531 -7.96 -20.26 4.81
N ALA A 532 -8.59 -19.29 4.15
CA ALA A 532 -8.07 -17.92 4.10
C ALA A 532 -8.37 -17.18 5.42
N PRO A 533 -7.38 -16.49 6.03
CA PRO A 533 -7.64 -15.59 7.13
C PRO A 533 -8.44 -14.37 6.64
N VAL A 534 -8.88 -13.53 7.57
CA VAL A 534 -9.45 -12.23 7.20
C VAL A 534 -8.40 -11.42 6.45
N PHE A 535 -8.71 -11.06 5.21
CA PHE A 535 -7.87 -10.24 4.37
C PHE A 535 -7.73 -8.84 4.99
N SER A 536 -6.49 -8.36 5.07
CA SER A 536 -6.11 -7.20 5.89
C SER A 536 -5.34 -6.13 5.12
N PHE A 537 -5.03 -6.36 3.84
CA PHE A 537 -4.13 -5.54 3.02
C PHE A 537 -4.74 -5.19 1.65
N GLU A 538 -6.05 -4.96 1.60
CA GLU A 538 -6.81 -4.58 0.41
C GLU A 538 -7.02 -5.69 -0.63
N GLU A 539 -6.81 -6.95 -0.28
CA GLU A 539 -7.06 -8.07 -1.17
C GLU A 539 -8.50 -8.10 -1.73
N PRO A 540 -9.57 -7.83 -0.93
CA PRO A 540 -10.93 -7.77 -1.45
C PRO A 540 -11.11 -6.68 -2.52
N GLN A 541 -10.49 -5.51 -2.32
CA GLN A 541 -10.56 -4.39 -3.26
C GLN A 541 -9.87 -4.74 -4.58
N ARG A 542 -8.71 -5.40 -4.51
CA ARG A 542 -7.96 -5.79 -5.71
C ARG A 542 -8.65 -6.92 -6.46
N LEU A 543 -9.22 -7.89 -5.76
CA LEU A 543 -10.00 -8.98 -6.36
C LEU A 543 -11.32 -8.51 -7.01
N ALA A 544 -11.91 -7.41 -6.52
CA ALA A 544 -13.11 -6.84 -7.13
C ALA A 544 -12.86 -6.23 -8.52
N ARG A 545 -11.66 -5.67 -8.75
CA ARG A 545 -11.33 -4.93 -9.99
C ARG A 545 -11.47 -5.78 -11.27
N PRO A 546 -10.90 -7.00 -11.37
CA PRO A 546 -11.09 -7.84 -12.56
C PRO A 546 -12.57 -8.09 -12.88
N ILE A 547 -13.42 -8.33 -11.88
CA ILE A 547 -14.86 -8.56 -12.11
C ILE A 547 -15.50 -7.30 -12.69
N LEU A 548 -15.28 -6.14 -12.07
CA LEU A 548 -15.85 -4.88 -12.54
C LEU A 548 -15.46 -4.58 -14.00
N PHE A 549 -14.20 -4.79 -14.37
CA PHE A 549 -13.74 -4.57 -15.74
C PHE A 549 -14.34 -5.56 -16.74
N LEU A 550 -14.49 -6.83 -16.36
CA LEU A 550 -15.11 -7.82 -17.25
C LEU A 550 -16.60 -7.55 -17.48
N VAL A 551 -17.33 -7.15 -16.44
CA VAL A 551 -18.75 -6.77 -16.55
C VAL A 551 -18.90 -5.51 -17.40
N GLN A 552 -18.09 -4.48 -17.15
CA GLN A 552 -18.09 -3.25 -17.93
C GLN A 552 -17.79 -3.50 -19.42
N ARG A 553 -17.01 -4.53 -19.74
CA ARG A 553 -16.73 -4.97 -21.11
C ARG A 553 -17.81 -5.90 -21.70
N GLY A 554 -18.87 -6.21 -20.96
CA GLY A 554 -19.93 -7.12 -21.39
C GLY A 554 -19.49 -8.58 -21.52
N LEU A 555 -18.39 -8.97 -20.89
CA LEU A 555 -17.83 -10.33 -20.99
C LEU A 555 -18.38 -11.31 -19.93
N LEU A 556 -19.13 -10.80 -18.96
CA LEU A 556 -19.84 -11.59 -17.96
C LEU A 556 -21.32 -11.24 -18.01
N THR A 557 -22.17 -12.26 -18.13
CA THR A 557 -23.62 -12.08 -18.16
C THR A 557 -24.18 -11.92 -16.74
N GLU A 558 -25.38 -11.33 -16.64
CA GLU A 558 -26.11 -11.23 -15.36
C GLU A 558 -26.32 -12.61 -14.71
N GLU A 559 -26.66 -13.62 -15.51
CA GLU A 559 -26.84 -14.99 -15.04
C GLU A 559 -25.54 -15.56 -14.45
N GLN A 560 -24.39 -15.33 -15.11
CA GLN A 560 -23.10 -15.79 -14.61
C GLN A 560 -22.75 -15.12 -13.27
N ILE A 561 -22.93 -13.80 -13.17
CA ILE A 561 -22.67 -13.06 -11.93
C ILE A 561 -23.58 -13.57 -10.80
N ALA A 562 -24.87 -13.71 -11.06
CA ALA A 562 -25.82 -14.21 -10.06
C ALA A 562 -25.47 -15.62 -9.55
N ILE A 563 -25.03 -16.52 -10.44
CA ILE A 563 -24.56 -17.85 -10.06
C ILE A 563 -23.34 -17.78 -9.15
N TRP A 564 -22.34 -16.96 -9.47
CA TRP A 564 -21.14 -16.82 -8.65
C TRP A 564 -21.44 -16.24 -7.26
N MET A 565 -22.32 -15.24 -7.19
CA MET A 565 -22.78 -14.67 -5.91
C MET A 565 -23.52 -15.71 -5.07
N GLU A 566 -24.37 -16.53 -5.69
CA GLU A 566 -25.08 -17.61 -4.99
C GLU A 566 -24.11 -18.68 -4.46
N VAL A 567 -23.04 -19.00 -5.19
CA VAL A 567 -21.98 -19.90 -4.73
C VAL A 567 -21.23 -19.34 -3.52
N LEU A 568 -20.89 -18.04 -3.52
CA LEU A 568 -20.28 -17.43 -2.33
C LEU A 568 -21.24 -17.38 -1.13
N ALA A 569 -22.54 -17.22 -1.36
CA ALA A 569 -23.54 -17.17 -0.30
C ALA A 569 -23.76 -18.50 0.42
N ASP A 570 -23.22 -19.61 -0.09
CA ASP A 570 -23.31 -20.94 0.53
C ASP A 570 -22.40 -21.03 1.78
N PRO A 571 -22.97 -21.35 2.97
CA PRO A 571 -22.19 -21.57 4.20
C PRO A 571 -21.48 -22.92 4.27
N ALA A 572 -21.57 -23.77 3.22
CA ALA A 572 -20.90 -25.06 3.18
C ALA A 572 -19.41 -24.95 3.62
N PRO A 573 -18.90 -25.92 4.41
CA PRO A 573 -19.51 -27.21 4.73
C PRO A 573 -20.54 -27.19 5.88
N HIS A 574 -20.91 -26.02 6.41
CA HIS A 574 -21.92 -25.88 7.46
C HIS A 574 -23.34 -25.86 6.89
N ASP A 575 -24.31 -26.32 7.69
CA ASP A 575 -25.73 -26.33 7.30
C ASP A 575 -26.35 -24.92 7.28
N SER A 576 -25.76 -23.95 7.99
CA SER A 576 -26.22 -22.57 8.05
C SER A 576 -25.09 -21.58 8.41
N TRP A 577 -25.27 -20.29 8.08
CA TRP A 577 -24.35 -19.23 8.51
C TRP A 577 -24.30 -19.05 10.03
N GLN A 578 -25.39 -19.39 10.74
CA GLN A 578 -25.39 -19.36 12.20
C GLN A 578 -24.42 -20.38 12.79
N ASP A 579 -24.33 -21.57 12.18
CA ASP A 579 -23.38 -22.61 12.57
C ASP A 579 -21.97 -22.27 12.10
N ALA A 580 -21.83 -21.72 10.88
CA ALA A 580 -20.55 -21.29 10.32
C ALA A 580 -19.86 -20.20 11.18
N LEU A 581 -20.61 -19.24 11.73
CA LEU A 581 -20.04 -18.17 12.57
C LEU A 581 -19.49 -18.67 13.93
N GLN A 582 -19.67 -19.94 14.28
CA GLN A 582 -19.01 -20.56 15.44
C GLN A 582 -17.64 -21.17 15.10
N ASP A 583 -17.28 -21.19 13.81
CA ASP A 583 -16.01 -21.68 13.28
C ASP A 583 -15.17 -20.47 12.81
N ASP A 584 -13.93 -20.38 13.28
CA ASP A 584 -13.07 -19.21 13.03
C ASP A 584 -12.72 -19.06 11.53
N GLU A 585 -12.53 -20.18 10.80
CA GLU A 585 -12.22 -20.17 9.36
C GLU A 585 -13.45 -19.73 8.57
N ALA A 586 -14.63 -20.28 8.89
CA ALA A 586 -15.85 -19.90 8.21
C ALA A 586 -16.31 -18.46 8.55
N ALA A 587 -16.01 -17.97 9.76
CA ALA A 587 -16.19 -16.57 10.14
C ALA A 587 -15.23 -15.64 9.35
N ALA A 588 -13.97 -16.02 9.18
CA ALA A 588 -13.02 -15.26 8.36
C ALA A 588 -13.46 -15.19 6.88
N ARG A 589 -13.88 -16.33 6.32
CA ARG A 589 -14.46 -16.42 4.97
C ARG A 589 -15.67 -15.50 4.81
N ARG A 590 -16.57 -15.46 5.81
CA ARG A 590 -17.71 -14.53 5.83
C ARG A 590 -17.26 -13.08 5.71
N GLU A 591 -16.27 -12.67 6.49
CA GLU A 591 -15.77 -11.29 6.47
C GLU A 591 -15.19 -10.93 5.09
N ASN A 592 -14.40 -11.83 4.50
CA ASN A 592 -13.84 -11.64 3.16
C ASN A 592 -14.92 -11.49 2.09
N ILE A 593 -15.94 -12.36 2.11
CA ILE A 593 -17.07 -12.33 1.17
C ILE A 593 -17.83 -11.00 1.29
N ARG A 594 -18.09 -10.54 2.51
CA ARG A 594 -18.84 -9.30 2.71
C ARG A 594 -18.03 -8.06 2.41
N ALA A 595 -16.74 -8.04 2.72
CA ALA A 595 -15.84 -6.96 2.30
C ALA A 595 -15.87 -6.85 0.77
N PHE A 596 -15.68 -7.97 0.06
CA PHE A 596 -15.73 -8.03 -1.40
C PHE A 596 -17.07 -7.56 -1.97
N ALA A 597 -18.19 -8.04 -1.43
CA ALA A 597 -19.53 -7.62 -1.87
C ALA A 597 -19.79 -6.13 -1.63
N THR A 598 -19.36 -5.59 -0.49
CA THR A 598 -19.48 -4.16 -0.16
C THR A 598 -18.70 -3.32 -1.16
N ILE A 599 -17.47 -3.71 -1.47
CA ILE A 599 -16.62 -2.98 -2.43
C ILE A 599 -17.23 -3.01 -3.83
N LEU A 600 -17.74 -4.17 -4.27
CA LEU A 600 -18.44 -4.28 -5.55
C LEU A 600 -19.66 -3.35 -5.60
N LEU A 601 -20.46 -3.31 -4.53
CA LEU A 601 -21.65 -2.47 -4.44
C LEU A 601 -21.29 -0.98 -4.48
N GLU A 602 -20.38 -0.53 -3.62
CA GLU A 602 -19.95 0.87 -3.52
C GLU A 602 -19.30 1.35 -4.84
N THR A 603 -18.47 0.51 -5.45
CA THR A 603 -17.79 0.86 -6.71
C THR A 603 -18.77 0.89 -7.89
N ALA A 604 -19.75 -0.02 -7.93
CA ALA A 604 -20.75 -0.03 -8.99
C ALA A 604 -21.74 1.15 -8.86
N GLN A 605 -22.18 1.47 -7.65
CA GLN A 605 -23.12 2.57 -7.40
C GLN A 605 -22.51 3.95 -7.64
N SER A 606 -21.23 4.15 -7.31
CA SER A 606 -20.55 5.44 -7.49
C SER A 606 -20.30 5.83 -8.96
N ARG A 607 -20.45 4.90 -9.91
CA ARG A 607 -20.08 5.12 -11.32
C ARG A 607 -21.24 5.56 -12.23
N GLU A 608 -22.48 5.66 -11.72
CA GLU A 608 -23.70 5.98 -12.50
C GLU A 608 -23.82 5.22 -13.85
N ALA A 609 -23.22 4.02 -13.93
CA ALA A 609 -23.08 3.28 -15.17
C ALA A 609 -24.02 2.07 -15.16
N ARG A 610 -25.00 2.05 -16.07
CA ARG A 610 -26.02 0.98 -16.19
C ARG A 610 -25.43 -0.38 -16.57
N ASP A 611 -24.17 -0.42 -16.98
CA ASP A 611 -23.45 -1.64 -17.32
C ASP A 611 -23.08 -2.48 -16.08
N LEU A 612 -23.23 -1.96 -14.86
CA LEU A 612 -22.94 -2.67 -13.61
C LEU A 612 -24.18 -3.08 -12.78
N ASP A 613 -25.40 -2.94 -13.32
CA ASP A 613 -26.65 -3.27 -12.60
C ASP A 613 -26.67 -4.71 -12.08
N ALA A 614 -26.11 -5.65 -12.85
CA ALA A 614 -25.98 -7.05 -12.45
C ALA A 614 -25.04 -7.25 -11.24
N VAL A 615 -23.98 -6.43 -11.15
CA VAL A 615 -23.05 -6.43 -10.00
C VAL A 615 -23.73 -5.86 -8.76
N VAL A 616 -24.48 -4.77 -8.91
CA VAL A 616 -25.27 -4.17 -7.82
C VAL A 616 -26.26 -5.20 -7.26
N THR A 617 -27.09 -5.77 -8.13
CA THR A 617 -28.10 -6.76 -7.75
C THR A 617 -27.48 -7.99 -7.10
N GLY A 618 -26.38 -8.50 -7.67
CA GLY A 618 -25.66 -9.65 -7.14
C GLY A 618 -25.02 -9.38 -5.77
N ALA A 619 -24.40 -8.21 -5.60
CA ALA A 619 -23.77 -7.81 -4.34
C ALA A 619 -24.79 -7.57 -3.23
N GLU A 620 -25.93 -6.93 -3.51
CA GLU A 620 -27.03 -6.78 -2.56
C GLU A 620 -27.59 -8.14 -2.14
N HIS A 621 -27.81 -9.05 -3.09
CA HIS A 621 -28.25 -10.42 -2.80
C HIS A 621 -27.25 -11.15 -1.88
N LEU A 622 -25.95 -11.05 -2.19
CA LEU A 622 -24.89 -11.66 -1.40
C LEU A 622 -24.86 -11.10 0.05
N LEU A 623 -24.91 -9.77 0.22
CA LEU A 623 -24.93 -9.12 1.53
C LEU A 623 -26.18 -9.44 2.36
N ASN A 624 -27.31 -9.70 1.71
CA ASN A 624 -28.55 -10.11 2.38
C ASN A 624 -28.52 -11.58 2.84
N ARG A 625 -27.77 -12.44 2.14
CA ARG A 625 -27.70 -13.88 2.44
C ARG A 625 -26.58 -14.26 3.38
N VAL A 626 -25.51 -13.48 3.40
CA VAL A 626 -24.35 -13.67 4.27
C VAL A 626 -24.50 -12.68 5.43
N PRO A 627 -24.98 -13.11 6.60
CA PRO A 627 -25.37 -12.22 7.71
C PRO A 627 -24.18 -11.45 8.27
#